data_AF-A0A0A9DNX6-F1
#
_entry.id   AF-A0A0A9DNX6-F1
#
_cell.length_a   1.000
_cell.length_b   1.000
_cell.length_c   1.000
_cell.angle_alpha   90.00
_cell.angle_beta   90.00
_cell.angle_gamma   90.00
#
_symmetry.space_group_name_H-M   'P 1'
#
loop_
_entity.id
_entity.type
_entity.pdbx_description
1 polymer ?
#
loop_
_entity_poly.entity_id
_entity_poly.type
_entity_poly.pdbx_seq_one_letter_code
_entity_poly.pdbx_strand_id
1 'polypeptide(L)'
;MKIANGVNKCYRDGTFVEGSCVSASSGHDAMQMIKSEMQDHGFHYMPPRKSDGYLCYRRRRLTGGFVYVAHADYYMLLRAFAKLAEVDVRIMHCSVLKLERRLAWIEERIEKSLNTLQNLYSKTQAKTRIWLKFLMESYTLPTL
;
A
#
# COMPACT_ATOMS: atom_id res chain seq x y z
N MET A 1 -38.49 14.44 -36.17
CA MET A 1 -38.30 14.47 -34.70
C MET A 1 -39.36 13.59 -34.06
N LYS A 2 -38.99 12.41 -33.56
CA LYS A 2 -39.86 11.49 -32.80
C LYS A 2 -39.02 10.95 -31.64
N ILE A 3 -39.44 11.23 -30.41
CA ILE A 3 -38.88 10.65 -29.19
C ILE A 3 -39.89 9.59 -28.75
N ALA A 4 -39.45 8.34 -28.59
CA ALA A 4 -40.23 7.29 -27.96
C ALA A 4 -39.47 6.80 -26.72
N ASN A 5 -40.03 7.09 -25.55
CA ASN A 5 -39.65 6.51 -24.28
C ASN A 5 -40.09 5.04 -24.24
N GLY A 6 -39.15 4.13 -23.99
CA GLY A 6 -39.42 2.70 -23.83
C GLY A 6 -38.81 2.20 -22.52
N VAL A 7 -39.68 1.72 -21.64
CA VAL A 7 -39.43 1.36 -20.24
C VAL A 7 -38.47 0.18 -20.08
N ASN A 8 -37.59 0.33 -19.09
CA ASN A 8 -36.61 -0.62 -18.60
C ASN A 8 -37.27 -1.88 -17.97
N LYS A 9 -36.85 -3.08 -18.41
CA LYS A 9 -37.04 -4.34 -17.67
C LYS A 9 -35.77 -5.19 -17.77
N CYS A 10 -34.94 -5.14 -16.74
CA CYS A 10 -33.80 -6.03 -16.58
C CYS A 10 -34.27 -7.39 -16.06
N TYR A 11 -34.35 -8.39 -16.95
CA TYR A 11 -34.25 -9.78 -16.54
C TYR A 11 -32.76 -10.08 -16.34
N ARG A 12 -32.39 -10.51 -15.12
CA ARG A 12 -31.04 -11.01 -14.86
C ARG A 12 -30.95 -12.44 -15.36
N ASP A 13 -30.25 -12.64 -16.46
CA ASP A 13 -29.66 -13.92 -16.81
C ASP A 13 -28.16 -13.88 -16.50
N GLY A 14 -27.65 -14.94 -15.86
CA GLY A 14 -26.33 -15.07 -15.27
C GLY A 14 -25.19 -15.20 -16.29
N THR A 15 -25.25 -14.47 -17.39
CA THR A 15 -24.19 -14.44 -18.40
C THR A 15 -23.17 -13.37 -18.00
N PHE A 16 -21.89 -13.76 -17.92
CA PHE A 16 -20.78 -12.85 -17.66
C PHE A 16 -20.74 -11.82 -18.79
N VAL A 17 -21.30 -10.63 -18.56
CA VAL A 17 -21.32 -9.55 -19.53
C VAL A 17 -19.90 -9.03 -19.68
N GLU A 18 -19.31 -9.40 -20.82
CA GLU A 18 -18.15 -8.75 -21.41
C GLU A 18 -18.30 -7.24 -21.26
N GLY A 19 -17.31 -6.62 -20.61
CA GLY A 19 -17.34 -5.20 -20.28
C GLY A 19 -17.64 -4.39 -21.53
N SER A 20 -18.84 -3.83 -21.62
CA SER A 20 -19.20 -2.92 -22.69
C SER A 20 -18.19 -1.78 -22.67
N CYS A 21 -17.30 -1.78 -23.66
CA CYS A 21 -16.46 -0.67 -23.97
C CYS A 21 -17.38 0.46 -24.41
N VAL A 22 -17.69 1.35 -23.47
CA VAL A 22 -18.18 2.67 -23.82
C VAL A 22 -17.06 3.29 -24.64
N SER A 23 -17.27 3.39 -25.94
CA SER A 23 -16.36 4.06 -26.87
C SER A 23 -16.25 5.52 -26.45
N ALA A 24 -15.34 5.80 -25.52
CA ALA A 24 -15.08 7.15 -25.05
C ALA A 24 -14.38 7.90 -26.18
N SER A 25 -15.19 8.66 -26.92
CA SER A 25 -14.72 9.77 -27.73
C SER A 25 -13.93 10.72 -26.83
N SER A 26 -12.63 10.83 -27.06
CA SER A 26 -11.68 11.69 -26.33
C SER A 26 -11.30 11.21 -24.90
N GLY A 27 -9.99 11.10 -24.63
CA GLY A 27 -9.46 10.73 -23.30
C GLY A 27 -9.80 11.73 -22.18
N HIS A 28 -10.33 12.91 -22.52
CA HIS A 28 -10.87 13.86 -21.55
C HIS A 28 -12.11 13.29 -20.85
N ASP A 29 -12.98 12.58 -21.57
CA ASP A 29 -14.21 12.02 -21.03
C ASP A 29 -13.93 10.86 -20.07
N ALA A 30 -12.96 9.99 -20.40
CA ALA A 30 -12.56 8.87 -19.54
C ALA A 30 -11.96 9.35 -18.21
N MET A 31 -11.13 10.39 -18.24
CA MET A 31 -10.54 10.96 -17.03
C MET A 31 -11.61 11.62 -16.13
N GLN A 32 -12.58 12.32 -16.72
CA GLN A 32 -13.67 12.92 -15.95
C GLN A 32 -14.60 11.87 -15.33
N MET A 33 -14.85 10.77 -16.05
CA MET A 33 -15.56 9.61 -15.49
C MET A 33 -14.86 9.07 -14.24
N ILE A 34 -13.56 8.79 -14.32
CA ILE A 34 -12.80 8.26 -13.17
C ILE A 34 -12.83 9.24 -12.00
N LYS A 35 -12.66 10.55 -12.24
CA LYS A 35 -12.72 11.56 -11.18
C LYS A 35 -14.08 11.61 -10.49
N SER A 36 -15.16 11.52 -11.27
CA SER A 36 -16.53 11.52 -10.74
C SER A 36 -16.77 10.26 -9.91
N GLU A 37 -16.37 9.09 -10.42
CA GLU A 37 -16.50 7.83 -9.70
C GLU A 37 -15.68 7.81 -8.39
N MET A 38 -14.47 8.40 -8.42
CA MET A 38 -13.67 8.59 -7.22
C MET A 38 -14.44 9.42 -6.19
N GLN A 39 -15.04 10.52 -6.60
CA GLN A 39 -15.80 11.42 -5.73
C GLN A 39 -17.03 10.71 -5.14
N ASP A 40 -17.73 9.90 -5.93
CA ASP A 40 -18.89 9.11 -5.48
C ASP A 40 -18.51 8.11 -4.38
N HIS A 41 -17.30 7.53 -4.45
CA HIS A 41 -16.76 6.66 -3.40
C HIS A 41 -16.07 7.42 -2.25
N GLY A 42 -16.09 8.77 -2.26
CA GLY A 42 -15.50 9.62 -1.22
C GLY A 42 -14.00 9.88 -1.37
N PHE A 43 -13.42 9.59 -2.53
CA PHE A 43 -12.02 9.86 -2.88
C PHE A 43 -11.91 11.14 -3.71
N HIS A 44 -11.04 12.06 -3.28
CA HIS A 44 -10.66 13.24 -4.02
C HIS A 44 -9.48 12.92 -4.93
N TYR A 45 -9.67 13.15 -6.23
CA TYR A 45 -8.62 13.01 -7.20
C TYR A 45 -7.47 13.97 -6.91
N MET A 46 -6.25 13.42 -6.87
CA MET A 46 -5.02 14.17 -6.83
C MET A 46 -4.27 13.96 -8.14
N PRO A 47 -3.93 15.04 -8.87
CA PRO A 47 -3.17 14.91 -10.10
C PRO A 47 -1.77 14.36 -9.80
N PRO A 48 -1.21 13.53 -10.70
CA PRO A 48 0.17 13.05 -10.58
C PRO A 48 1.12 14.23 -10.42
N ARG A 49 1.84 14.30 -9.31
CA ARG A 49 2.93 15.25 -9.11
C ARG A 49 4.24 14.51 -9.34
N LYS A 50 5.31 15.23 -9.72
CA LYS A 50 6.67 14.69 -9.60
C LYS A 50 6.92 14.45 -8.10
N SER A 51 6.79 13.21 -7.64
CA SER A 51 6.92 12.84 -6.23
C SER A 51 7.75 11.58 -6.07
N ASP A 52 8.45 11.47 -4.95
CA ASP A 52 9.49 10.47 -4.64
C ASP A 52 8.98 9.01 -4.47
N GLY A 53 7.78 8.68 -4.96
CA GLY A 53 7.18 7.35 -4.84
C GLY A 53 6.09 7.06 -5.87
N TYR A 54 5.88 5.76 -6.15
CA TYR A 54 5.02 5.26 -7.23
C TYR A 54 3.50 5.39 -6.95
N LEU A 55 3.08 5.35 -5.69
CA LEU A 55 1.67 5.49 -5.29
C LEU A 55 1.54 6.60 -4.26
N CYS A 56 0.75 7.64 -4.56
CA CYS A 56 0.50 8.72 -3.62
C CYS A 56 -0.97 8.75 -3.23
N TYR A 57 -1.21 8.53 -1.95
CA TYR A 57 -2.52 8.69 -1.33
C TYR A 57 -2.35 9.29 0.07
N ARG A 58 -3.38 9.99 0.56
CA ARG A 58 -3.41 10.59 1.89
C ARG A 58 -4.82 10.47 2.48
N ARG A 59 -4.89 10.19 3.78
CA ARG A 59 -6.12 10.30 4.55
C ARG A 59 -6.06 11.61 5.33
N ARG A 60 -6.97 12.54 5.08
CA ARG A 60 -7.11 13.78 5.85
C ARG A 60 -8.37 13.72 6.70
N ARG A 61 -8.27 14.14 7.95
CA ARG A 61 -9.45 14.35 8.80
C ARG A 61 -9.89 15.79 8.59
N LEU A 62 -11.12 15.98 8.12
CA LEU A 62 -11.79 17.28 8.11
C LEU A 62 -12.86 17.26 9.21
N THR A 63 -13.23 18.44 9.71
CA THR A 63 -14.32 18.59 10.68
C THR A 63 -15.61 18.00 10.09
N GLY A 64 -16.00 16.79 10.53
CA GLY A 64 -17.15 16.05 10.01
C GLY A 64 -16.85 14.74 9.29
N GLY A 65 -15.59 14.38 9.01
CA GLY A 65 -15.27 13.08 8.39
C GLY A 65 -13.84 12.88 7.94
N PHE A 66 -13.59 11.72 7.30
CA PHE A 66 -12.33 11.45 6.62
C PHE A 66 -12.48 11.74 5.13
N VAL A 67 -11.56 12.53 4.59
CA VAL A 67 -11.39 12.71 3.15
C VAL A 67 -10.20 11.90 2.70
N TYR A 68 -10.43 11.02 1.72
CA TYR A 68 -9.40 10.24 1.07
C TYR A 68 -8.92 11.00 -0.15
N VAL A 69 -7.61 11.19 -0.29
CA VAL A 69 -7.00 11.87 -1.44
C VAL A 69 -6.09 10.86 -2.11
N ALA A 70 -6.24 10.63 -3.41
CA ALA A 70 -5.47 9.59 -4.09
C ALA A 70 -5.22 9.92 -5.58
N HIS A 71 -4.17 9.35 -6.14
CA HIS A 71 -4.01 9.26 -7.60
C HIS A 71 -5.05 8.30 -8.21
N ALA A 72 -5.36 8.49 -9.49
CA ALA A 72 -6.27 7.63 -10.24
C ALA A 72 -5.80 6.16 -10.29
N ASP A 73 -4.51 5.93 -10.55
CA ASP A 73 -3.94 4.58 -10.66
C ASP A 73 -4.11 3.78 -9.36
N TYR A 74 -3.83 4.41 -8.22
CA TYR A 74 -4.06 3.82 -6.90
C TYR A 74 -5.54 3.46 -6.70
N TYR A 75 -6.43 4.40 -7.03
CA TYR A 75 -7.87 4.16 -6.89
C TYR A 75 -8.36 3.03 -7.80
N MET A 76 -7.86 2.92 -9.04
CA MET A 76 -8.23 1.84 -9.96
C MET A 76 -7.87 0.46 -9.40
N LEU A 77 -6.66 0.30 -8.87
CA LEU A 77 -6.24 -0.94 -8.19
C LEU A 77 -7.16 -1.24 -7.01
N LEU A 78 -7.39 -0.24 -6.17
CA LEU A 78 -8.16 -0.39 -4.95
C LEU A 78 -9.60 -0.77 -5.24
N ARG A 79 -10.20 -0.16 -6.27
CA ARG A 79 -11.52 -0.50 -6.79
C ARG A 79 -11.57 -1.92 -7.34
N ALA A 80 -10.56 -2.37 -8.09
CA ALA A 80 -10.53 -3.73 -8.63
C ALA A 80 -10.52 -4.78 -7.51
N PHE A 81 -9.68 -4.59 -6.48
CA PHE A 81 -9.65 -5.48 -5.32
C PHE A 81 -10.93 -5.39 -4.48
N ALA A 82 -11.49 -4.19 -4.29
CA ALA A 82 -12.74 -4.02 -3.57
C ALA A 82 -13.89 -4.76 -4.26
N LYS A 83 -13.96 -4.71 -5.60
CA LYS A 83 -14.91 -5.49 -6.39
C LYS A 83 -14.67 -6.99 -6.24
N LEU A 84 -13.41 -7.44 -6.34
CA LEU A 84 -13.05 -8.86 -6.20
C LEU A 84 -13.43 -9.41 -4.81
N ALA A 85 -13.26 -8.61 -3.76
CA ALA A 85 -13.57 -8.98 -2.39
C ALA A 85 -15.02 -8.66 -1.97
N GLU A 86 -15.83 -8.11 -2.87
CA GLU A 86 -17.22 -7.69 -2.62
C GLU A 86 -17.38 -6.74 -1.42
N VAL A 87 -16.46 -5.78 -1.26
CA VAL A 87 -16.48 -4.78 -0.18
C VAL A 87 -16.48 -3.35 -0.71
N ASP A 88 -16.89 -2.41 0.13
CA ASP A 88 -16.78 -0.97 -0.16
C ASP A 88 -15.29 -0.58 -0.35
N VAL A 89 -15.01 0.26 -1.34
CA VAL A 89 -13.67 0.74 -1.69
C VAL A 89 -12.97 1.39 -0.47
N ARG A 90 -13.71 2.06 0.41
CA ARG A 90 -13.16 2.66 1.65
C ARG A 90 -12.74 1.61 2.67
N ILE A 91 -13.46 0.48 2.74
CA ILE A 91 -13.08 -0.65 3.59
C ILE A 91 -11.78 -1.25 3.07
N MET A 92 -11.69 -1.48 1.75
CA MET A 92 -10.45 -1.95 1.12
C MET A 92 -9.28 -1.00 1.41
N HIS A 93 -9.49 0.31 1.31
CA HIS A 93 -8.46 1.30 1.61
C HIS A 93 -8.04 1.26 3.08
N CYS A 94 -8.99 1.11 4.01
CA CYS A 94 -8.67 0.93 5.43
C CYS A 94 -7.86 -0.35 5.69
N SER A 95 -8.15 -1.44 4.98
CA SER A 95 -7.41 -2.69 5.09
C SER A 95 -5.98 -2.54 4.58
N VAL A 96 -5.77 -1.84 3.46
CA VAL A 96 -4.43 -1.50 2.95
C VAL A 96 -3.64 -0.69 3.99
N LEU A 97 -4.23 0.35 4.60
CA LEU A 97 -3.53 1.12 5.64
C LEU A 97 -3.16 0.28 6.86
N LYS A 98 -4.02 -0.65 7.26
CA LYS A 98 -3.74 -1.56 8.38
C LYS A 98 -2.60 -2.51 8.02
N LEU A 99 -2.58 -3.02 6.79
CA LEU A 99 -1.53 -3.90 6.30
C LEU A 99 -0.17 -3.17 6.30
N GLU A 100 -0.10 -1.96 5.74
CA GLU A 100 1.13 -1.18 5.70
C GLU A 100 1.69 -0.88 7.09
N ARG A 101 0.85 -0.49 8.06
CA ARG A 101 1.30 -0.29 9.44
C ARG A 101 1.84 -1.56 10.07
N ARG A 102 1.22 -2.71 9.78
CA ARG A 102 1.71 -4.00 10.27
C ARG A 102 3.03 -4.39 9.62
N LEU A 103 3.21 -4.11 8.34
CA LEU A 103 4.48 -4.33 7.64
C LEU A 103 5.59 -3.47 8.25
N ALA A 104 5.37 -2.18 8.44
CA ALA A 104 6.34 -1.28 9.08
C ALA A 104 6.73 -1.76 10.50
N TRP A 105 5.74 -2.25 11.27
CA TRP A 105 6.02 -2.82 12.60
C TRP A 105 6.84 -4.12 12.55
N ILE A 106 6.58 -4.97 11.55
CA ILE A 106 7.37 -6.20 11.34
C ILE A 106 8.80 -5.84 10.94
N GLU A 107 8.99 -4.87 10.04
CA GLU A 107 10.31 -4.37 9.61
C GLU A 107 11.11 -3.86 10.82
N GLU A 108 10.51 -3.01 11.65
CA GLU A 108 11.13 -2.51 12.89
C GLU A 108 11.54 -3.65 13.84
N ARG A 109 10.71 -4.69 13.97
CA ARG A 109 11.02 -5.85 14.81
C ARG A 109 12.16 -6.69 14.26
N ILE A 110 12.22 -6.87 12.95
CA ILE A 110 13.31 -7.59 12.29
C ILE A 110 14.61 -6.83 12.52
N GLU A 111 14.62 -5.52 12.30
CA GLU A 111 15.79 -4.66 12.52
C GLU A 111 16.29 -4.74 13.97
N LYS A 112 15.40 -4.61 14.97
CA LYS A 112 15.75 -4.77 16.39
C LYS A 112 16.34 -6.14 16.71
N SER A 113 15.79 -7.20 16.12
CA SER A 113 16.28 -8.57 16.32
C SER A 113 17.68 -8.75 15.73
N LEU A 114 17.90 -8.24 14.51
CA LEU A 114 19.21 -8.27 13.86
C LEU A 114 20.26 -7.49 14.66
N ASN A 115 19.93 -6.28 15.12
CA ASN A 115 20.81 -5.46 15.95
C ASN A 115 21.17 -6.18 17.26
N THR A 116 20.21 -6.86 17.89
CA THR A 116 20.45 -7.64 19.10
C THR A 116 21.41 -8.81 18.83
N LEU A 117 21.20 -9.56 17.75
CA LEU A 117 22.07 -10.66 17.35
C LEU A 117 23.49 -10.18 17.04
N GLN A 118 23.63 -9.07 16.32
CA GLN A 118 24.93 -8.47 16.00
C GLN A 118 25.67 -8.05 17.28
N ASN A 119 24.98 -7.42 18.23
CA ASN A 119 25.56 -7.03 19.51
C ASN A 119 26.03 -8.24 20.34
N LEU A 120 25.25 -9.33 20.36
CA LEU A 120 25.63 -10.57 21.02
C LEU A 120 26.87 -11.21 20.37
N TYR A 121 26.92 -11.24 19.04
CA TYR A 121 28.06 -11.74 18.30
C TYR A 121 29.33 -10.92 18.59
N SER A 122 29.24 -9.58 18.51
CA SER A 122 30.35 -8.68 18.82
C SER A 122 30.84 -8.83 20.26
N LYS A 123 29.93 -8.96 21.23
CA LYS A 123 30.27 -9.20 22.64
C LYS A 123 30.98 -10.54 22.84
N THR A 124 30.55 -11.56 22.11
CA THR A 124 31.16 -12.90 22.18
C THR A 124 32.56 -12.89 21.56
N GLN A 125 32.73 -12.29 20.38
CA GLN A 125 34.05 -12.08 19.77
C GLN A 125 34.98 -11.27 20.67
N ALA A 126 34.49 -10.19 21.30
CA ALA A 126 35.31 -9.40 22.21
C ALA A 126 35.80 -10.24 23.38
N LYS A 127 34.92 -11.05 23.99
CA LYS A 127 35.31 -11.98 25.05
C LYS A 127 36.33 -13.00 24.58
N THR A 128 36.09 -13.69 23.45
CA THR A 128 37.03 -14.71 22.97
C THR A 128 38.39 -14.11 22.62
N ARG A 129 38.42 -12.89 22.05
CA ARG A 129 39.68 -12.17 21.79
C ARG A 129 40.44 -11.82 23.07
N ILE A 130 39.75 -11.39 24.12
CA ILE A 130 40.36 -11.14 25.44
C ILE A 130 40.93 -12.43 26.03
N TRP A 131 40.15 -13.51 26.00
CA TRP A 131 40.59 -14.82 26.48
C TRP A 131 41.81 -15.35 25.73
N LEU A 132 41.81 -15.25 24.39
CA LEU A 132 42.94 -15.65 23.56
C LEU A 132 44.19 -14.79 23.84
N LYS A 133 44.02 -13.49 24.07
CA LYS A 133 45.14 -12.61 24.45
C LYS A 133 45.75 -13.04 25.78
N PHE A 134 44.93 -13.24 26.81
CA PHE A 134 45.38 -13.70 28.13
C PHE A 134 46.10 -15.05 28.05
N LEU A 135 45.57 -15.96 27.24
CA LEU A 135 46.15 -17.29 27.01
C LEU A 135 47.55 -17.14 26.37
N MET A 136 47.69 -16.39 25.28
CA MET A 136 48.97 -16.14 24.61
C MET A 136 50.01 -15.47 25.52
N GLU A 137 49.60 -14.49 26.34
CA GLU A 137 50.48 -13.78 27.29
C GLU A 137 50.97 -14.70 28.42
N SER A 138 50.18 -15.74 28.77
CA SER A 138 50.55 -16.76 29.76
C SER A 138 51.54 -17.80 29.21
N TYR A 139 51.61 -18.00 27.88
CA TYR A 139 52.53 -18.93 27.22
C TYR A 139 53.83 -18.28 26.74
N THR A 140 53.93 -16.95 26.74
CA THR A 140 55.19 -16.22 26.49
C THR A 140 56.02 -16.14 27.77
N LEU A 141 56.85 -17.15 28.03
CA LEU A 141 57.92 -17.07 29.03
C LEU A 141 58.98 -16.04 28.57
N PRO A 142 59.63 -15.29 29.48
CA PRO A 142 60.79 -14.50 29.11
C PRO A 142 61.93 -15.46 28.75
N THR A 143 62.30 -15.49 27.48
CA THR A 143 63.60 -16.02 27.06
C THR A 143 64.68 -15.12 27.64
N LEU A 144 65.37 -15.63 28.66
CA LEU A 144 66.61 -15.09 29.22
C LEU A 144 67.75 -15.19 28.21
#